data_AF-A0A1I5SJW4-F1
#
_entry.id   AF-A0A1I5SJW4-F1
#
_cell.length_a   1.000
_cell.length_b   1.000
_cell.length_c   1.000
_cell.angle_alpha   90.00
_cell.angle_beta   90.00
_cell.angle_gamma   90.00
#
_symmetry.space_group_name_H-M   'P 1'
#
loop_
_entity.id
_entity.type
_entity.pdbx_description
1 polymer ?
#
loop_
_entity_poly.entity_id
_entity_poly.type
_entity_poly.pdbx_seq_one_letter_code
_entity_poly.pdbx_strand_id
1 'polypeptide(L)'
;MYGDVGEALDRVREVVRRDLGELDVPEVVTALTLLHQLRSELSGWEPELIGRARELGASWAELAPALGVASRQAAERRYLRLRPSEKGGATGEQRVRAVRDQRAGDRAVGQWARDNSATLRGLAGEVGAVRGLSPAGQRSTRAVHRALAADDATALLPPLAEARRHLAESHPELAERIDSLSDEVDQLRRSATTRRRGR
;
A
#
# COMPACT_ATOMS: atom_id res chain seq x y z
N MET A 1 -2.33 -11.42 -10.00
CA MET A 1 -1.80 -12.65 -10.60
C MET A 1 -0.29 -12.58 -10.45
N TYR A 2 0.33 -13.48 -9.67
CA TYR A 2 1.78 -13.55 -9.48
C TYR A 2 2.38 -14.06 -10.81
N GLY A 3 3.09 -13.20 -11.55
CA GLY A 3 3.98 -13.70 -12.60
C GLY A 3 5.10 -14.48 -11.94
N ASP A 4 5.44 -15.64 -12.49
CA ASP A 4 6.48 -16.52 -11.94
C ASP A 4 7.81 -15.76 -11.84
N VAL A 5 8.48 -15.82 -10.69
CA VAL A 5 9.82 -15.24 -10.48
C VAL A 5 10.79 -15.76 -11.55
N GLY A 6 10.61 -17.00 -12.00
CA GLY A 6 11.34 -17.59 -13.13
C GLY A 6 11.10 -16.84 -14.44
N GLU A 7 9.83 -16.60 -14.79
CA GLU A 7 9.44 -15.88 -16.01
C GLU A 7 9.96 -14.44 -16.01
N ALA A 8 9.84 -13.73 -14.88
CA ALA A 8 10.36 -12.39 -14.73
C ALA A 8 11.89 -12.34 -14.89
N LEU A 9 12.62 -13.32 -14.35
CA LEU A 9 14.07 -13.42 -14.49
C LEU A 9 14.48 -13.72 -15.93
N ASP A 10 13.77 -14.62 -16.61
CA ASP A 10 14.05 -14.97 -18.00
C ASP A 10 13.78 -13.80 -18.94
N ARG A 11 12.72 -13.03 -18.72
CA ARG A 11 12.43 -11.80 -19.47
C ARG A 11 13.51 -10.74 -19.29
N VAL A 12 14.02 -10.56 -18.06
CA VAL A 12 15.14 -9.64 -17.80
C VAL A 12 16.42 -10.13 -18.49
N ARG A 13 16.71 -11.43 -18.45
CA ARG A 13 17.87 -12.02 -19.13
C ARG A 13 17.80 -11.87 -20.65
N GLU A 14 16.63 -12.03 -21.23
CA GLU A 14 16.39 -11.84 -22.66
C GLU A 14 16.74 -10.40 -23.09
N VAL A 15 16.23 -9.40 -22.37
CA VAL A 15 16.52 -7.98 -22.65
C VAL A 15 18.00 -7.64 -22.46
N VAL A 16 18.67 -8.21 -21.44
CA VAL A 16 20.10 -7.97 -21.18
C VAL A 16 21.02 -8.59 -22.24
N ARG A 17 20.59 -9.67 -22.92
CA ARG A 17 21.39 -10.37 -23.94
C ARG A 17 21.24 -9.81 -25.35
N ARG A 18 20.20 -9.03 -25.61
CA ARG A 18 19.94 -8.41 -26.93
C ARG A 18 20.84 -7.20 -27.14
N ASP A 19 21.24 -6.99 -28.39
CA ASP A 19 22.04 -5.83 -28.77
C ASP A 19 21.20 -4.54 -28.71
N LEU A 20 21.83 -3.40 -28.44
CA LEU A 20 21.14 -2.11 -28.29
C LEU A 20 20.30 -1.71 -29.51
N GLY A 21 20.69 -2.13 -30.72
CA GLY A 21 19.96 -1.86 -31.96
C GLY A 21 18.67 -2.66 -32.11
N GLU A 22 18.48 -3.69 -31.29
CA GLU A 22 17.30 -4.56 -31.31
C GLU A 22 16.30 -4.23 -30.21
N LEU A 23 16.65 -3.34 -29.27
CA LEU A 23 15.85 -3.01 -28.10
C LEU A 23 15.04 -1.74 -28.31
N ASP A 24 13.81 -1.72 -27.79
CA ASP A 24 13.05 -0.49 -27.63
C ASP A 24 13.06 0.02 -26.16
N VAL A 25 12.78 1.32 -25.99
CA VAL A 25 12.76 1.96 -24.67
C VAL A 25 11.71 1.34 -23.74
N PRO A 26 10.46 1.08 -24.19
CA PRO A 26 9.46 0.37 -23.39
C PRO A 26 9.93 -1.00 -22.86
N GLU A 27 10.57 -1.83 -23.68
CA GLU A 27 11.10 -3.15 -23.32
C GLU A 27 12.12 -3.04 -22.19
N VAL A 28 13.05 -2.09 -22.29
CA VAL A 28 14.08 -1.84 -21.26
C VAL A 28 13.43 -1.35 -19.96
N VAL A 29 12.44 -0.45 -20.03
CA VAL A 29 11.72 0.04 -18.84
C VAL A 29 10.91 -1.07 -18.18
N THR A 30 10.28 -1.95 -18.96
CA THR A 30 9.60 -3.15 -18.47
C THR A 30 10.59 -4.10 -17.78
N ALA A 31 11.75 -4.37 -18.37
CA ALA A 31 12.79 -5.19 -17.75
C ALA A 31 13.30 -4.60 -16.42
N LEU A 32 13.48 -3.28 -16.34
CA LEU A 32 13.84 -2.62 -15.08
C LEU A 32 12.74 -2.75 -14.01
N THR A 33 11.48 -2.71 -14.41
CA THR A 33 10.33 -2.92 -13.51
C THR A 33 10.33 -4.36 -12.97
N LEU A 34 10.54 -5.34 -13.83
CA LEU A 34 10.65 -6.75 -13.45
C LEU A 34 11.86 -6.99 -12.53
N LEU A 35 13.02 -6.41 -12.85
CA LEU A 35 14.21 -6.47 -12.01
C LEU A 35 13.99 -5.85 -10.62
N HIS A 36 13.21 -4.77 -10.54
CA HIS A 36 12.85 -4.17 -9.26
C HIS A 36 11.96 -5.10 -8.42
N GLN A 37 10.97 -5.74 -9.05
CA GLN A 37 10.09 -6.72 -8.38
C GLN A 37 10.90 -7.94 -7.88
N LEU A 38 11.77 -8.50 -8.73
CA LEU A 38 12.68 -9.59 -8.36
C LEU A 38 13.54 -9.22 -7.16
N ARG A 39 14.15 -8.02 -7.15
CA ARG A 39 14.93 -7.53 -6.00
C ARG A 39 14.09 -7.40 -4.74
N SER A 40 12.83 -7.00 -4.86
CA SER A 40 11.91 -6.89 -3.72
C SER A 40 11.60 -8.26 -3.11
N GLU A 41 11.28 -9.25 -3.95
CA GLU A 41 11.04 -10.64 -3.51
C GLU A 41 12.29 -11.23 -2.84
N LEU A 42 13.45 -11.11 -3.49
CA LEU A 42 14.73 -11.58 -2.93
C LEU A 42 15.08 -10.90 -1.60
N SER A 43 14.81 -9.60 -1.48
CA SER A 43 15.03 -8.85 -0.22
C SER A 43 14.08 -9.30 0.89
N GLY A 44 12.88 -9.79 0.55
CA GLY A 44 11.93 -10.36 1.50
C GLY A 44 12.33 -11.76 1.97
N TRP A 45 12.84 -12.61 1.07
CA TRP A 45 13.27 -13.97 1.41
C TRP A 45 14.54 -14.01 2.24
N GLU A 46 15.48 -13.07 2.04
CA GLU A 46 16.75 -13.06 2.77
C GLU A 46 16.59 -13.09 4.31
N PRO A 47 15.83 -12.19 4.96
CA PRO A 47 15.64 -12.27 6.42
C PRO A 47 14.87 -13.53 6.86
N GLU A 48 13.96 -14.07 6.06
CA GLU A 48 13.26 -15.32 6.39
C GLU A 48 14.22 -16.52 6.38
N LEU A 49 15.07 -16.63 5.36
CA LEU A 49 16.07 -17.69 5.25
C LEU A 49 17.11 -17.61 6.36
N ILE A 50 17.56 -16.39 6.71
CA ILE A 50 18.44 -16.17 7.86
C ILE A 50 17.73 -16.61 9.15
N GLY A 51 16.45 -16.23 9.33
CA GLY A 51 15.64 -16.64 10.49
C GLY A 51 15.57 -18.16 10.65
N ARG A 52 15.19 -18.87 9.58
CA ARG A 52 15.14 -20.34 9.55
C ARG A 52 16.50 -20.98 9.85
N ALA A 53 17.57 -20.45 9.27
CA ALA A 53 18.92 -20.96 9.56
C ALA A 53 19.30 -20.78 11.04
N ARG A 54 18.90 -19.66 11.66
CA ARG A 54 19.10 -19.42 13.10
C ARG A 54 18.27 -20.36 13.97
N GLU A 55 17.03 -20.65 13.57
CA GLU A 55 16.16 -21.64 14.25
C GLU A 55 16.73 -23.06 14.17
N LEU A 56 17.39 -23.41 13.06
CA LEU A 56 18.13 -24.66 12.88
C LEU A 56 19.49 -24.68 13.61
N GLY A 57 19.86 -23.60 14.30
CA GLY A 57 21.07 -23.53 15.13
C GLY A 57 22.31 -22.97 14.44
N ALA A 58 22.25 -22.55 13.17
CA ALA A 58 23.41 -22.00 12.47
C ALA A 58 23.92 -20.73 13.16
N SER A 59 25.21 -20.66 13.47
CA SER A 59 25.85 -19.50 14.07
C SER A 59 26.01 -18.35 13.07
N TRP A 60 26.12 -17.13 13.58
CA TRP A 60 26.43 -15.95 12.75
C TRP A 60 27.77 -16.05 12.00
N ALA A 61 28.71 -16.86 12.50
CA ALA A 61 29.98 -17.10 11.83
C ALA A 61 29.80 -18.01 10.60
N GLU A 62 28.95 -19.04 10.70
CA GLU A 62 28.60 -19.92 9.59
C GLU A 62 27.77 -19.20 8.51
N LEU A 63 26.95 -18.23 8.90
CA LEU A 63 26.14 -17.43 7.97
C LEU A 63 26.95 -16.35 7.22
N ALA A 64 28.05 -15.86 7.79
CA ALA A 64 28.78 -14.72 7.23
C ALA A 64 29.26 -14.92 5.77
N PRO A 65 29.86 -16.07 5.39
CA PRO A 65 30.24 -16.34 4.00
C PRO A 65 29.04 -16.35 3.05
N ALA A 66 27.92 -16.98 3.45
CA ALA A 66 26.72 -17.07 2.62
C ALA A 66 26.04 -15.71 2.37
N LEU A 67 26.17 -14.78 3.32
CA LEU A 67 25.66 -13.41 3.21
C LEU A 67 26.64 -12.44 2.52
N GLY A 68 27.81 -12.94 2.09
CA GLY A 68 28.85 -12.13 1.43
C GLY A 68 29.49 -11.09 2.34
N VAL A 69 29.57 -11.35 3.66
CA VAL A 69 30.16 -10.43 4.64
C VAL A 69 31.36 -11.06 5.33
N ALA A 70 32.35 -10.22 5.66
CA ALA A 70 33.65 -10.68 6.16
C ALA A 70 33.62 -11.17 7.63
N SER A 71 32.56 -10.92 8.40
CA SER A 71 32.55 -11.25 9.83
C SER A 71 31.17 -11.59 10.38
N ARG A 72 31.19 -12.33 11.50
CA ARG A 72 30.03 -12.63 12.34
C ARG A 72 29.22 -11.37 12.67
N GLN A 73 29.88 -10.33 13.15
CA GLN A 73 29.21 -9.07 13.54
C GLN A 73 28.58 -8.38 12.33
N ALA A 74 29.20 -8.46 11.15
CA ALA A 74 28.63 -7.90 9.93
C ALA A 74 27.37 -8.66 9.49
N ALA A 75 27.34 -9.98 9.66
CA ALA A 75 26.17 -10.82 9.40
C ALA A 75 25.02 -10.49 10.35
N GLU A 76 25.30 -10.44 11.65
CA GLU A 76 24.32 -10.09 12.68
C GLU A 76 23.74 -8.69 12.45
N ARG A 77 24.59 -7.69 12.20
CA ARG A 77 24.14 -6.33 11.91
C ARG A 77 23.29 -6.26 10.63
N ARG A 78 23.64 -7.03 9.59
CA ARG A 78 22.83 -7.12 8.36
C ARG A 78 21.44 -7.67 8.69
N TYR A 79 21.35 -8.79 9.39
CA TYR A 79 20.07 -9.37 9.80
C TYR A 79 19.25 -8.42 10.66
N LEU A 80 19.84 -7.76 11.67
CA LEU A 80 19.14 -6.82 12.53
C LEU A 80 18.60 -5.59 11.77
N ARG A 81 19.22 -5.18 10.66
CA ARG A 81 18.70 -4.13 9.78
C ARG A 81 17.57 -4.61 8.87
N LEU A 82 17.60 -5.89 8.49
CA LEU A 82 16.61 -6.51 7.61
C LEU A 82 15.39 -7.01 8.38
N ARG A 83 15.55 -7.32 9.68
CA ARG A 83 14.45 -7.74 10.54
C ARG A 83 13.43 -6.60 10.62
N PRO A 84 12.17 -6.84 10.22
CA PRO A 84 11.07 -6.00 10.69
C PRO A 84 11.12 -6.11 12.21
N SER A 85 11.52 -5.05 12.89
CA SER A 85 11.55 -5.06 14.35
C SER A 85 10.15 -5.46 14.82
N GLU A 86 10.07 -6.45 15.71
CA GLU A 86 8.81 -6.88 16.36
C GLU A 86 8.12 -5.70 17.09
N LYS A 87 8.81 -4.54 17.17
CA LYS A 87 8.26 -3.21 17.42
C LYS A 87 8.68 -2.29 16.27
N GLY A 88 7.78 -2.10 15.29
CA GLY A 88 8.08 -1.60 13.94
C GLY A 88 8.97 -0.36 13.84
N GLY A 89 9.91 -0.41 12.90
CA GLY A 89 10.77 0.72 12.55
C GLY A 89 11.48 0.51 11.23
N ALA A 90 10.80 0.85 10.13
CA ALA A 90 11.36 0.95 8.79
C ALA A 90 12.70 1.74 8.78
N THR A 91 13.65 1.34 7.94
CA THR A 91 14.92 2.08 7.76
C THR A 91 14.66 3.55 7.42
N GLY A 92 15.61 4.46 7.72
CA GLY A 92 15.42 5.91 7.50
C GLY A 92 14.91 6.26 6.09
N GLU A 93 15.43 5.59 5.07
CA GLU A 93 15.01 5.76 3.68
C GLU A 93 13.63 5.15 3.39
N GLN A 94 13.30 4.00 3.99
CA GLN A 94 11.96 3.42 3.89
C GLN A 94 10.92 4.27 4.62
N ARG A 95 11.26 4.95 5.72
CA ARG A 95 10.38 5.94 6.38
C ARG A 95 10.14 7.13 5.48
N VAL A 96 11.20 7.69 4.89
CA VAL A 96 11.06 8.80 3.95
C VAL A 96 10.22 8.40 2.73
N ARG A 97 10.39 7.17 2.22
CA ARG A 97 9.59 6.65 1.11
C ARG A 97 8.13 6.43 1.51
N ALA A 98 7.87 5.79 2.65
CA ALA A 98 6.52 5.60 3.19
C ALA A 98 5.79 6.93 3.42
N VAL A 99 6.47 7.94 3.97
CA VAL A 99 5.90 9.30 4.14
C VAL A 99 5.65 9.97 2.78
N ARG A 100 6.53 9.78 1.79
CA ARG A 100 6.33 10.33 0.44
C ARG A 100 5.19 9.66 -0.31
N ASP A 101 5.02 8.35 -0.14
CA ASP A 101 3.94 7.55 -0.74
C ASP A 101 2.61 7.89 -0.06
N GLN A 102 2.59 7.98 1.27
CA GLN A 102 1.43 8.45 2.04
C GLN A 102 0.97 9.83 1.53
N ARG A 103 1.89 10.81 1.45
CA ARG A 103 1.56 12.14 0.93
C ARG A 103 1.10 12.13 -0.53
N ALA A 104 1.54 11.17 -1.34
CA ALA A 104 1.07 11.03 -2.72
C ALA A 104 -0.35 10.46 -2.76
N GLY A 105 -0.65 9.46 -1.93
CA GLY A 105 -1.99 8.95 -1.72
C GLY A 105 -2.94 10.04 -1.22
N ASP A 106 -2.54 10.80 -0.20
CA ASP A 106 -3.34 11.89 0.37
C ASP A 106 -3.65 12.98 -0.68
N ARG A 107 -2.67 13.34 -1.51
CA ARG A 107 -2.90 14.30 -2.62
C ARG A 107 -3.85 13.76 -3.68
N ALA A 108 -3.74 12.47 -4.01
CA ALA A 108 -4.63 11.84 -4.98
C ALA A 108 -6.07 11.82 -4.45
N VAL A 109 -6.26 11.40 -3.19
CA VAL A 109 -7.57 11.42 -2.50
C VAL A 109 -8.13 12.84 -2.43
N GLY A 110 -7.30 13.83 -2.09
CA GLY A 110 -7.71 15.23 -2.07
C GLY A 110 -8.15 15.77 -3.43
N GLN A 111 -7.51 15.34 -4.52
CA GLN A 111 -7.94 15.70 -5.88
C GLN A 111 -9.26 15.02 -6.24
N TRP A 112 -9.35 13.70 -6.06
CA TRP A 112 -10.56 12.94 -6.34
C TRP A 112 -11.76 13.44 -5.52
N ALA A 113 -11.58 13.79 -4.24
CA ALA A 113 -12.67 14.30 -3.41
C ALA A 113 -13.17 15.67 -3.87
N ARG A 114 -12.28 16.53 -4.39
CA ARG A 114 -12.67 17.80 -5.01
C ARG A 114 -13.47 17.57 -6.29
N ASP A 115 -13.01 16.66 -7.14
CA ASP A 115 -13.67 16.30 -8.40
C ASP A 115 -15.03 15.60 -8.17
N ASN A 116 -15.18 14.85 -7.06
CA ASN A 116 -16.39 14.11 -6.68
C ASN A 116 -17.21 14.80 -5.58
N SER A 117 -16.96 16.08 -5.32
CA SER A 117 -17.48 16.79 -4.16
C SER A 117 -19.01 16.88 -4.11
N ALA A 118 -19.66 17.00 -5.26
CA ALA A 118 -21.13 16.99 -5.37
C ALA A 118 -21.71 15.64 -4.94
N THR A 119 -21.15 14.54 -5.45
CA THR A 119 -21.54 13.16 -5.11
C THR A 119 -21.36 12.87 -3.62
N LEU A 120 -20.21 13.27 -3.06
CA LEU A 120 -19.90 13.12 -1.63
C LEU A 120 -20.91 13.87 -0.74
N ARG A 121 -21.22 15.12 -1.10
CA ARG A 121 -22.18 15.94 -0.34
C ARG A 121 -23.62 15.43 -0.48
N GLY A 122 -24.01 14.95 -1.67
CA GLY A 122 -25.30 14.32 -1.89
C GLY A 122 -25.49 13.10 -1.00
N LEU A 123 -24.53 12.16 -1.04
CA LEU A 123 -24.55 10.96 -0.21
C LEU A 123 -24.55 11.28 1.28
N ALA A 124 -23.76 12.27 1.72
CA ALA A 124 -23.74 12.72 3.12
C ALA A 124 -25.07 13.36 3.55
N GLY A 125 -25.75 14.08 2.65
CA GLY A 125 -27.09 14.61 2.89
C GLY A 125 -28.12 13.50 3.09
N GLU A 126 -28.11 12.47 2.23
CA GLU A 126 -28.98 11.29 2.35
C GLU A 126 -28.74 10.55 3.67
N VAL A 127 -27.47 10.29 4.02
CA VAL A 127 -27.10 9.64 5.29
C VAL A 127 -27.51 10.48 6.51
N GLY A 128 -27.38 11.81 6.44
CA GLY A 128 -27.78 12.73 7.50
C GLY A 128 -29.29 12.78 7.74
N ALA A 129 -30.11 12.42 6.73
CA ALA A 129 -31.56 12.39 6.82
C ALA A 129 -32.12 11.09 7.43
N VAL A 130 -31.31 10.03 7.53
CA VAL A 130 -31.72 8.72 8.05
C VAL A 130 -32.21 8.80 9.50
N ARG A 131 -33.36 8.17 9.77
CA ARG A 131 -34.02 8.09 11.10
C ARG A 131 -34.16 6.63 11.53
N GLY A 132 -34.53 6.41 12.79
CA GLY A 132 -34.76 5.05 13.32
C GLY A 132 -33.50 4.26 13.69
N LEU A 133 -32.31 4.88 13.64
CA LEU A 133 -31.06 4.24 14.03
C LEU A 133 -30.91 4.13 15.55
N SER A 134 -30.09 3.17 15.98
CA SER A 134 -29.61 3.07 17.37
C SER A 134 -28.91 4.37 17.82
N PRO A 135 -28.75 4.62 19.13
CA PRO A 135 -28.03 5.79 19.63
C PRO A 135 -26.62 5.94 19.05
N ALA A 136 -25.93 4.82 18.75
CA ALA A 136 -24.64 4.84 18.08
C ALA A 136 -24.74 5.28 16.62
N GLY A 137 -25.72 4.77 15.87
CA GLY A 137 -25.98 5.18 14.50
C GLY A 137 -26.37 6.65 14.39
N GLN A 138 -27.19 7.17 15.31
CA GLN A 138 -27.54 8.59 15.37
C GLN A 138 -26.33 9.49 15.63
N ARG A 139 -25.36 9.05 16.44
CA ARG A 139 -24.10 9.80 16.62
C ARG A 139 -23.27 9.82 15.35
N SER A 140 -23.24 8.71 14.61
CA SER A 140 -22.52 8.61 13.34
C SER A 140 -23.13 9.51 12.25
N THR A 141 -24.46 9.50 12.08
CA THR A 141 -25.14 10.40 11.10
C THR A 141 -24.97 11.88 11.47
N ARG A 142 -24.97 12.23 12.76
CA ARG A 142 -24.61 13.59 13.21
C ARG A 142 -23.15 13.96 12.93
N ALA A 143 -22.22 12.99 12.92
CA ALA A 143 -20.84 13.24 12.53
C ALA A 143 -20.74 13.52 11.02
N VAL A 144 -21.46 12.77 10.19
CA VAL A 144 -21.58 13.02 8.75
C VAL A 144 -22.17 14.42 8.50
N HIS A 145 -23.27 14.76 9.17
CA HIS A 145 -23.90 16.07 9.02
C HIS A 145 -22.99 17.23 9.47
N ARG A 146 -22.15 17.04 10.50
CA ARG A 146 -21.17 18.06 10.90
C ARG A 146 -20.08 18.24 9.83
N ALA A 147 -19.64 17.15 9.20
CA ALA A 147 -18.64 17.20 8.15
C ALA A 147 -19.13 17.89 6.86
N LEU A 148 -20.45 17.98 6.63
CA LEU A 148 -21.01 18.78 5.52
C LEU A 148 -20.65 20.27 5.60
N ALA A 149 -20.39 20.80 6.80
CA ALA A 149 -20.00 22.18 6.99
C ALA A 149 -18.52 22.46 6.69
N ALA A 150 -17.72 21.42 6.37
CA ALA A 150 -16.32 21.58 6.03
C ALA A 150 -16.13 22.06 4.59
N ASP A 151 -15.15 22.96 4.39
CA ASP A 151 -14.78 23.47 3.06
C ASP A 151 -14.22 22.36 2.16
N ASP A 152 -13.46 21.43 2.73
CA ASP A 152 -12.86 20.29 2.02
C ASP A 152 -13.74 19.04 2.08
N ALA A 153 -14.12 18.53 0.90
CA ALA A 153 -14.93 17.32 0.76
C ALA A 153 -14.21 16.05 1.27
N THR A 154 -12.89 16.06 1.44
CA THR A 154 -12.17 14.92 2.08
C THR A 154 -12.62 14.66 3.51
N ALA A 155 -13.11 15.70 4.21
CA ALA A 155 -13.61 15.58 5.57
C ALA A 155 -14.87 14.69 5.69
N LEU A 156 -15.57 14.45 4.57
CA LEU A 156 -16.75 13.58 4.53
C LEU A 156 -16.39 12.09 4.51
N LEU A 157 -15.18 11.71 4.08
CA LEU A 157 -14.80 10.31 3.90
C LEU A 157 -14.78 9.52 5.21
N PRO A 158 -14.09 9.96 6.28
CA PRO A 158 -14.07 9.21 7.55
C PRO A 158 -15.46 9.00 8.18
N PRO A 159 -16.33 10.03 8.32
CA PRO A 159 -17.64 9.82 8.93
C PRO A 159 -18.60 9.02 8.04
N LEU A 160 -18.48 9.07 6.71
CA LEU A 160 -19.27 8.20 5.81
C LEU A 160 -18.90 6.73 6.00
N ALA A 161 -17.61 6.40 5.99
CA ALA A 161 -17.13 5.03 6.23
C ALA A 161 -17.58 4.50 7.60
N GLU A 162 -17.57 5.36 8.63
CA GLU A 162 -18.04 5.00 9.97
C GLU A 162 -19.57 4.83 10.06
N ALA A 163 -20.35 5.57 9.24
CA ALA A 163 -21.80 5.44 9.19
C ALA A 163 -22.24 4.12 8.56
N ARG A 164 -21.48 3.56 7.60
CA ARG A 164 -21.78 2.31 6.90
C ARG A 164 -22.20 1.18 7.83
N ARG A 165 -21.46 0.93 8.92
CA ARG A 165 -21.73 -0.19 9.84
C ARG A 165 -23.07 -0.06 10.59
N HIS A 166 -23.60 1.15 10.69
CA HIS A 166 -24.89 1.44 11.33
C HIS A 166 -26.04 1.46 10.33
N LEU A 167 -25.74 1.51 9.03
CA LEU A 167 -26.73 1.51 7.95
C LEU A 167 -26.93 0.12 7.35
N ALA A 168 -25.97 -0.79 7.50
CA ALA A 168 -25.99 -2.10 6.83
C ALA A 168 -27.27 -2.93 7.05
N GLU A 169 -27.85 -2.89 8.25
CA GLU A 169 -29.05 -3.68 8.59
C GLU A 169 -30.36 -3.02 8.12
N SER A 170 -30.46 -1.70 8.20
CA SER A 170 -31.73 -0.97 7.98
C SER A 170 -31.79 -0.22 6.65
N HIS A 171 -30.64 0.07 6.05
CA HIS A 171 -30.47 0.84 4.81
C HIS A 171 -29.33 0.27 3.95
N PRO A 172 -29.47 -0.98 3.46
CA PRO A 172 -28.40 -1.69 2.76
C PRO A 172 -27.93 -0.96 1.49
N GLU A 173 -28.83 -0.34 0.72
CA GLU A 173 -28.47 0.40 -0.50
C GLU A 173 -27.55 1.61 -0.21
N LEU A 174 -27.75 2.30 0.92
CA LEU A 174 -26.85 3.39 1.33
C LEU A 174 -25.51 2.85 1.80
N ALA A 175 -25.49 1.71 2.48
CA ALA A 175 -24.26 1.06 2.91
C ALA A 175 -23.41 0.60 1.70
N GLU A 176 -24.04 0.03 0.67
CA GLU A 176 -23.36 -0.40 -0.57
C GLU A 176 -22.77 0.78 -1.37
N ARG A 177 -23.50 1.91 -1.43
CA ARG A 177 -22.98 3.13 -2.06
C ARG A 177 -21.77 3.69 -1.31
N ILE A 178 -21.77 3.63 0.03
CA ILE A 178 -20.62 4.03 0.85
C ILE A 178 -19.43 3.08 0.64
N ASP A 179 -19.69 1.77 0.52
CA ASP A 179 -18.64 0.77 0.25
C ASP A 179 -18.00 1.00 -1.12
N SER A 180 -18.81 1.18 -2.16
CA SER A 180 -18.32 1.47 -3.53
C SER A 180 -17.41 2.69 -3.55
N LEU A 181 -17.81 3.74 -2.82
CA LEU A 181 -17.03 4.97 -2.69
C LEU A 181 -15.71 4.75 -1.93
N SER A 182 -15.75 3.96 -0.86
CA SER A 182 -14.57 3.62 -0.06
C SER A 182 -13.57 2.79 -0.86
N ASP A 183 -14.07 1.85 -1.67
CA ASP A 183 -13.27 1.04 -2.57
C ASP A 183 -12.56 1.88 -3.65
N GLU A 184 -13.24 2.87 -4.23
CA GLU A 184 -12.63 3.81 -5.18
C GLU A 184 -11.47 4.60 -4.54
N VAL A 185 -11.67 5.10 -3.31
CA VAL A 185 -10.64 5.82 -2.56
C VAL A 185 -9.44 4.93 -2.25
N ASP A 186 -9.67 3.67 -1.87
CA ASP A 186 -8.61 2.71 -1.58
C ASP A 186 -7.88 2.21 -2.83
N GLN A 187 -8.58 2.09 -3.96
CA GLN A 187 -7.95 1.85 -5.26
C GLN A 187 -7.08 3.03 -5.68
N LEU A 188 -7.50 4.26 -5.41
CA LEU A 188 -6.74 5.46 -5.72
C LEU A 188 -5.46 5.57 -4.90
N ARG A 189 -5.52 5.27 -3.59
CA ARG A 189 -4.34 5.20 -2.70
C ARG A 189 -3.33 4.15 -3.17
N ARG A 190 -3.82 2.96 -3.56
CA ARG A 190 -2.98 1.89 -4.11
C ARG A 190 -2.35 2.30 -5.43
N SER A 191 -3.13 2.89 -6.34
CA SER A 191 -2.68 3.33 -7.66
C SER A 191 -1.67 4.48 -7.60
N ALA A 192 -1.82 5.43 -6.68
CA ALA A 192 -0.86 6.50 -6.46
C ALA A 192 0.51 5.97 -5.96
N THR A 193 0.48 4.90 -5.17
CA THR A 193 1.69 4.20 -4.70
C THR A 193 2.33 3.39 -5.83
N THR A 194 1.54 2.73 -6.68
CA THR A 194 2.04 1.91 -7.80
C THR A 194 2.56 2.74 -8.97
N ARG A 195 1.85 3.80 -9.39
CA ARG A 195 2.21 4.67 -10.53
C ARG A 195 3.55 5.40 -10.31
N ARG A 196 3.98 5.55 -9.06
CA ARG A 196 5.29 6.13 -8.71
C ARG A 196 6.41 5.10 -8.57
N ARG A 197 6.10 3.81 -8.41
CA ARG A 197 7.10 2.74 -8.51
C ARG A 197 7.51 2.47 -9.96
N GLY A 198 6.69 2.92 -10.91
CA GLY A 198 6.95 2.83 -12.35
C GLY A 198 7.44 4.12 -13.01
N ARG A 199 7.84 5.16 -12.26
CA ARG A 199 8.41 6.41 -12.77
C ARG A 199 9.69 6.76 -12.03
#